data_AF-A0A7C1PIM3-F1
#
_entry.id   AF-A0A7C1PIM3-F1
#
_cell.length_a   1.000
_cell.length_b   1.000
_cell.length_c   1.000
_cell.angle_alpha   90.00
_cell.angle_beta   90.00
_cell.angle_gamma   90.00
#
_symmetry.space_group_name_H-M   'P 1'
#
loop_
_entity.id
_entity.type
_entity.pdbx_description
1 polymer ?
#
loop_
_entity_poly.entity_id
_entity_poly.type
_entity_poly.pdbx_seq_one_letter_code
_entity_poly.pdbx_strand_id
1 'polypeptide(L)' 'MSKEIIIDHKDIATPDGITPHIEKEFKKHDLDLHVNEVEDIEDDFKAGKRRLRVKNTKYFFMPKAP' A
#
# COMPACT_ATOMS: atom_id res chain seq x y z
N MET A 1 -0.87 1.53 -14.29
CA MET A 1 -0.87 0.11 -13.87
C MET A 1 -1.12 0.05 -12.38
N SER A 2 -1.90 -0.93 -11.91
CA SER A 2 -2.03 -1.27 -10.50
C SER A 2 -0.98 -2.30 -10.09
N LYS A 3 -0.46 -2.21 -8.88
CA LYS A 3 0.43 -3.19 -8.24
C LYS A 3 -0.32 -3.86 -7.08
N GLU A 4 -0.03 -5.13 -6.85
CA GLU A 4 -0.56 -5.88 -5.71
C GLU A 4 0.51 -5.98 -4.63
N ILE A 5 0.15 -5.67 -3.39
CA ILE A 5 0.99 -5.81 -2.20
C ILE A 5 0.33 -6.83 -1.27
N ILE A 6 1.12 -7.75 -0.73
CA ILE A 6 0.65 -8.77 0.20
C ILE A 6 1.32 -8.54 1.55
N ILE A 7 0.52 -8.37 2.60
CA ILE A 7 0.98 -8.14 3.97
C ILE A 7 0.45 -9.24 4.88
N ASP A 8 1.27 -9.71 5.82
CA ASP A 8 0.84 -10.67 6.84
C ASP A 8 0.01 -9.97 7.91
N HIS A 9 -1.12 -10.55 8.31
CA HIS A 9 -1.98 -10.00 9.37
C HIS A 9 -1.26 -9.84 10.70
N LYS A 10 -0.27 -10.69 10.99
CA LYS A 10 0.53 -10.59 12.22
C LYS A 10 1.31 -9.28 12.31
N ASP A 11 1.79 -8.80 11.17
CA ASP A 11 2.60 -7.58 11.07
C ASP A 11 1.76 -6.30 11.21
N ILE A 12 0.45 -6.40 10.92
CA ILE A 12 -0.52 -5.28 11.00
C ILE A 12 -1.53 -5.45 12.14
N ALA A 13 -1.26 -6.35 13.09
CA ALA A 13 -2.17 -6.65 14.18
C ALA A 13 -2.30 -5.50 15.20
N THR A 14 -1.32 -4.59 15.26
CA THR A 14 -1.29 -3.47 16.21
C THR A 14 -1.11 -2.14 15.49
N PRO A 15 -1.74 -1.04 15.97
CA PRO A 15 -1.59 0.28 15.36
C PRO A 15 -0.14 0.72 15.16
N ASP A 16 0.72 0.44 16.14
CA ASP A 16 2.13 0.80 16.11
C ASP A 16 2.94 0.02 15.04
N GLY A 17 2.51 -1.20 14.72
CA GLY A 17 3.14 -2.04 13.69
C GLY A 17 2.64 -1.75 12.27
N ILE A 18 1.41 -1.27 12.12
CA ILE A 18 0.79 -1.09 10.79
C ILE A 18 1.63 -0.17 9.90
N THR A 19 1.88 1.07 10.33
CA THR A 19 2.55 2.08 9.51
C THR A 19 3.95 1.65 9.04
N PRO A 20 4.89 1.24 9.92
CA PRO A 20 6.24 0.87 9.48
C PRO A 20 6.28 -0.37 8.58
N HIS A 21 5.40 -1.36 8.81
CA HIS A 21 5.35 -2.56 7.97
C HIS A 21 4.77 -2.25 6.58
N ILE A 22 3.70 -1.46 6.54
CA ILE A 22 3.08 -1.06 5.27
C ILE A 22 4.07 -0.20 4.44
N GLU A 23 4.75 0.79 5.03
CA GLU A 23 5.77 1.58 4.33
C GLU A 23 6.89 0.72 3.77
N LYS A 24 7.34 -0.29 4.53
CA LYS A 24 8.37 -1.23 4.11
C LYS A 24 7.92 -2.05 2.91
N GLU A 25 6.71 -2.59 2.92
CA GLU A 25 6.18 -3.34 1.79
C GLU A 25 5.98 -2.45 0.56
N PHE A 26 5.44 -1.23 0.72
CA PHE A 26 5.33 -0.28 -0.39
C PHE A 26 6.69 -0.01 -1.04
N LYS A 27 7.74 0.28 -0.25
CA LYS A 27 9.10 0.51 -0.76
C LYS A 27 9.68 -0.69 -1.50
N LYS A 28 9.44 -1.92 -1.04
CA LYS A 28 9.87 -3.15 -1.75
C LYS A 28 9.25 -3.28 -3.14
N HIS A 29 8.06 -2.70 -3.32
CA HIS A 29 7.35 -2.71 -4.59
C HIS A 29 7.57 -1.41 -5.39
N ASP A 30 8.58 -0.59 -5.07
CA ASP A 30 8.84 0.72 -5.69
C ASP A 30 7.61 1.67 -5.64
N LEU A 31 6.85 1.58 -4.55
CA LEU A 31 5.70 2.42 -4.26
C LEU A 31 6.01 3.34 -3.07
N ASP A 32 5.31 4.46 -3.02
CA ASP A 32 5.43 5.49 -2.02
C ASP A 32 4.05 5.78 -1.44
N LEU A 33 3.90 5.60 -0.13
CA LEU A 33 2.62 5.69 0.56
C LEU A 33 1.98 7.09 0.47
N HIS A 34 2.78 8.14 0.20
CA HIS A 34 2.30 9.51 0.07
C HIS A 34 1.73 9.82 -1.32
N VAL A 35 1.97 8.97 -2.31
CA VAL A 35 1.69 9.26 -3.73
C VAL A 35 1.03 8.11 -4.46
N ASN A 36 0.86 6.98 -3.79
CA ASN A 36 0.19 5.80 -4.29
C ASN A 36 -1.05 5.56 -3.44
N GLU A 37 -2.16 5.31 -4.11
CA GLU A 37 -3.46 5.14 -3.46
C GLU A 37 -3.87 3.66 -3.49
N VAL A 38 -4.41 3.17 -2.38
CA VAL A 38 -4.99 1.84 -2.30
C VAL A 38 -6.40 1.91 -2.89
N GLU A 39 -6.61 1.25 -4.02
CA GLU A 39 -7.93 1.15 -4.66
C GLU A 39 -8.81 0.05 -4.05
N ASP A 40 -8.19 -1.02 -3.55
CA ASP A 40 -8.92 -2.17 -3.04
C ASP A 40 -8.14 -2.88 -1.92
N ILE A 41 -8.89 -3.45 -0.98
CA ILE A 41 -8.37 -4.17 0.18
C ILE A 41 -9.13 -5.49 0.31
N GLU A 42 -8.40 -6.60 0.22
CA GLU A 42 -8.95 -7.94 0.40
C GLU A 42 -8.23 -8.66 1.55
N ASP A 43 -8.98 -9.14 2.53
CA ASP A 43 -8.45 -9.91 3.64
C ASP A 43 -8.70 -11.41 3.44
N ASP A 44 -7.60 -12.18 3.31
CA ASP A 44 -7.61 -13.64 3.33
C ASP A 44 -7.27 -14.12 4.75
N PHE A 45 -8.29 -14.18 5.61
CA PHE A 45 -8.15 -14.64 6.98
C PHE A 45 -7.75 -16.11 7.09
N LYS A 46 -7.98 -16.93 6.06
CA LYS A 46 -7.53 -18.34 6.04
C LYS A 46 -6.02 -18.42 5.85
N ALA A 47 -5.47 -17.57 4.98
CA ALA A 47 -4.03 -17.48 4.76
C ALA A 47 -3.32 -16.53 5.74
N GLY A 48 -4.07 -15.76 6.53
CA GLY A 48 -3.54 -14.74 7.44
C GLY A 48 -2.91 -13.55 6.70
N LYS A 49 -3.47 -13.15 5.56
CA LYS A 49 -2.88 -12.15 4.67
C LYS A 49 -3.88 -11.07 4.28
N ARG A 50 -3.39 -9.84 4.13
CA ARG A 50 -4.09 -8.71 3.50
C ARG A 50 -3.47 -8.44 2.14
N ARG A 51 -4.30 -8.34 1.11
CA ARG A 51 -3.90 -7.92 -0.22
C ARG A 51 -4.36 -6.48 -0.43
N LEU A 52 -3.44 -5.63 -0.85
CA LEU A 52 -3.73 -4.25 -1.24
C LEU A 52 -3.53 -4.13 -2.74
N ARG A 53 -4.55 -3.64 -3.44
CA ARG A 53 -4.39 -3.21 -4.82
C ARG A 53 -4.09 -1.74 -4.84
N VAL A 54 -2.89 -1.39 -5.27
CA VAL A 54 -2.37 -0.02 -5.22
C VAL A 54 -2.26 0.54 -6.63
N LYS A 55 -2.81 1.72 -6.86
CA LYS A 55 -2.67 2.45 -8.12
C LYS A 55 -1.66 3.56 -7.98
N ASN A 56 -0.94 3.79 -9.08
CA ASN A 56 -0.08 4.93 -9.21
C ASN A 56 -0.91 6.18 -9.58
N THR A 57 -1.01 7.13 -8.64
CA THR A 57 -1.72 8.40 -8.84
C THR A 57 -0.78 9.54 -9.25
N LYS A 58 0.55 9.31 -9.37
CA LYS A 58 1.58 10.31 -9.76
C LYS A 58 1.43 10.97 -11.14
N TYR A 59 0.30 10.82 -11.85
CA TYR A 59 0.04 11.61 -13.06
C TYR A 59 -0.92 12.80 -12.88
N PHE A 60 -1.43 13.09 -11.67
CA PHE A 60 -2.45 14.15 -11.50
C PHE A 60 -2.09 15.40 -10.69
N PHE A 61 -0.87 15.53 -10.16
CA PHE A 61 -0.45 16.78 -9.49
C PHE A 61 0.86 17.33 -10.07
N MET A 62 0.81 17.80 -11.32
CA MET A 62 1.58 18.98 -11.69
C MET A 62 0.63 20.17 -11.61
N PRO A 63 0.66 21.01 -10.55
CA PRO A 63 0.28 22.39 -10.75
C PRO A 63 1.24 22.93 -11.82
N LYS A 64 0.70 23.44 -12.94
CA LYS A 64 1.49 24.28 -13.83
C LYS A 64 2.02 25.44 -12.98
N ALA A 65 3.29 25.36 -12.62
CA ALA A 65 4.03 26.51 -12.09
C ALA A 65 4.14 27.56 -13.22
N PRO A 66 4.14 28.86 -12.87
CA PRO A 66 3.66 29.97 -13.69
C PRO A 66 4.43 30.24 -14.99
#